data_AF-G7WP43-F1
#
_entry.id   AF-G7WP43-F1
#
_cell.length_a   1.000
_cell.length_b   1.000
_cell.length_c   1.000
_cell.angle_alpha   90.00
_cell.angle_beta   90.00
_cell.angle_gamma   90.00
#
_symmetry.space_group_name_H-M   'P 1'
#
loop_
_entity.id
_entity.type
_entity.pdbx_description
1 polymer ?
#
loop_
_entity_poly.entity_id
_entity_poly.type
_entity_poly.pdbx_seq_one_letter_code
_entity_poly.pdbx_strand_id
1 'polypeptide(L)'
;MIQRDFSIPSAVALIAILIAGGMASGAATLKVCECKACGCQYFSIQEAIDIASPGDVVLVRSGTFSGNVNVTKPIVLRGEMWHGGDLPLINAQGNGSCITVNADGAVVDKMRVTNSGNLSGDAGIQVQSNNCTITSNIASGNGGSGIILVGARNCTLRGNTVSNNTVGILLTNSADNLVFNNRLYNNTDMDAFDDGVNLWNDGAIGNHYSSFNCTDLNNDTICDVIVNAVFAIPGGGSIDDLPLVV
;
A
#
# COMPACT_ATOMS: atom_id res chain seq x y z
N MET A 1 79.72 -8.92 -9.96
CA MET A 1 78.87 -8.10 -9.07
C MET A 1 77.99 -7.27 -10.00
N ILE A 2 76.75 -7.70 -10.28
CA ILE A 2 75.49 -7.17 -9.70
C ILE A 2 75.27 -5.73 -10.22
N GLN A 3 74.21 -5.31 -10.91
CA GLN A 3 72.86 -5.84 -11.15
C GLN A 3 72.27 -5.17 -12.42
N ARG A 4 71.25 -5.81 -13.02
CA ARG A 4 70.32 -5.19 -13.97
C ARG A 4 69.46 -4.18 -13.21
N ASP A 5 68.97 -3.12 -13.87
CA ASP A 5 67.57 -2.74 -13.71
C ASP A 5 67.03 -1.93 -14.89
N PHE A 6 65.80 -2.31 -15.24
CA PHE A 6 64.92 -1.80 -16.27
C PHE A 6 64.22 -0.51 -15.82
N SER A 7 63.94 0.41 -16.73
CA SER A 7 62.69 1.18 -16.70
C SER A 7 62.27 1.63 -18.11
N ILE A 8 61.06 1.22 -18.48
CA ILE A 8 60.34 1.41 -19.75
C ILE A 8 59.48 2.70 -19.62
N PRO A 9 59.16 3.43 -20.73
CA PRO A 9 58.80 4.85 -20.70
C PRO A 9 57.37 5.16 -20.22
N SER A 10 57.18 6.40 -19.76
CA SER A 10 55.90 6.97 -19.35
C SER A 10 54.86 6.91 -20.49
N ALA A 11 53.88 6.04 -20.33
CA ALA A 11 52.66 6.02 -21.14
C ALA A 11 51.76 7.20 -20.73
N VAL A 12 51.49 8.10 -21.68
CA VAL A 12 50.47 9.13 -21.56
C VAL A 12 49.11 8.43 -21.60
N ALA A 13 48.45 8.33 -20.45
CA ALA A 13 47.09 7.81 -20.35
C ALA A 13 46.11 8.88 -20.89
N LEU A 14 45.55 8.61 -22.08
CA LEU A 14 44.43 9.36 -22.63
C LEU A 14 43.19 9.04 -21.79
N ILE A 15 42.82 9.93 -20.87
CA ILE A 15 41.58 9.81 -20.09
C ILE A 15 40.41 10.11 -21.02
N ALA A 16 39.78 9.07 -21.54
CA ALA A 16 38.46 9.17 -22.14
C ALA A 16 37.46 9.43 -21.01
N ILE A 17 37.02 10.69 -20.86
CA ILE A 17 35.89 11.04 -20.02
C ILE A 17 34.64 10.46 -20.72
N LEU A 18 34.21 9.28 -20.28
CA LEU A 18 32.85 8.82 -20.56
C LEU A 18 31.92 9.77 -19.83
N ILE A 19 31.27 10.66 -20.58
CA ILE A 19 30.08 11.35 -20.11
C ILE A 19 29.01 10.27 -20.03
N ALA A 20 28.91 9.60 -18.88
CA ALA A 20 27.70 8.88 -18.52
C ALA A 20 26.61 9.95 -18.41
N GLY A 21 25.96 10.24 -19.53
CA GLY A 21 24.70 10.96 -19.55
C GLY A 21 23.72 10.13 -18.74
N GLY A 22 23.63 10.42 -17.44
CA GLY A 22 22.51 10.02 -16.62
C GLY A 22 21.28 10.65 -17.24
N MET A 23 20.66 9.93 -18.18
CA MET A 23 19.29 10.22 -18.55
C MET A 23 18.54 10.16 -17.24
N ALA A 24 17.95 11.27 -16.82
CA ALA A 24 16.90 11.26 -15.82
C ALA A 24 15.83 10.32 -16.38
N SER A 25 15.88 9.06 -15.96
CA SER A 25 14.87 8.07 -16.32
C SER A 25 13.58 8.58 -15.72
N GLY A 26 12.70 9.13 -16.55
CA GLY A 26 11.31 9.27 -16.15
C GLY A 26 10.83 7.89 -15.70
N ALA A 27 10.07 7.84 -14.61
CA ALA A 27 9.45 6.61 -14.13
C ALA A 27 8.75 5.90 -15.31
N ALA A 28 9.17 4.68 -15.62
CA ALA A 28 8.54 3.89 -16.66
C ALA A 28 7.17 3.40 -16.19
N THR A 29 6.26 3.15 -17.13
CA THR A 29 4.96 2.52 -16.83
C THR A 29 4.91 1.14 -17.47
N LEU A 30 4.87 0.11 -16.62
CA LEU A 30 4.74 -1.28 -17.00
C LEU A 30 3.26 -1.66 -16.89
N LYS A 31 2.65 -2.01 -18.02
CA LYS A 31 1.20 -2.30 -18.09
C LYS A 31 0.91 -3.78 -17.97
N VAL A 32 0.00 -4.14 -17.06
CA VAL A 32 -0.44 -5.51 -16.77
C VAL A 32 -1.92 -5.68 -17.12
N CYS A 33 -2.25 -6.75 -17.85
CA CYS A 33 -3.63 -7.11 -18.20
C CYS A 33 -3.87 -8.60 -17.99
N GLU A 34 -5.13 -9.02 -17.78
CA GLU A 34 -5.48 -10.45 -17.76
C GLU A 34 -5.48 -11.10 -19.14
N CYS A 35 -5.53 -10.32 -20.23
CA CYS A 35 -5.74 -10.82 -21.58
C CYS A 35 -4.67 -10.35 -22.59
N LYS A 36 -4.23 -11.24 -23.49
CA LYS A 36 -3.27 -10.92 -24.56
C LYS A 36 -3.79 -9.87 -25.55
N ALA A 37 -5.09 -9.90 -25.85
CA ALA A 37 -5.72 -8.94 -26.77
C ALA A 37 -5.82 -7.51 -26.19
N CYS A 38 -5.53 -7.33 -24.89
CA CYS A 38 -5.69 -6.06 -24.18
C CYS A 38 -4.53 -5.07 -24.39
N GLY A 39 -3.47 -5.48 -25.10
CA GLY A 39 -2.33 -4.61 -25.46
C GLY A 39 -1.36 -4.29 -24.31
N CYS A 40 -1.37 -5.07 -23.22
CA CYS A 40 -0.40 -4.94 -22.14
C CYS A 40 0.91 -5.66 -22.44
N GLN A 41 1.98 -5.21 -21.77
CA GLN A 41 3.32 -5.80 -21.85
C GLN A 41 3.41 -7.09 -21.03
N TYR A 42 2.72 -7.12 -19.89
CA TYR A 42 2.78 -8.20 -18.91
C TYR A 42 1.40 -8.79 -18.65
N PHE A 43 1.38 -10.05 -18.24
CA PHE A 43 0.17 -10.80 -17.85
C PHE A 43 0.21 -11.27 -16.39
N SER A 44 1.32 -11.02 -15.70
CA SER A 44 1.52 -11.25 -14.28
C SER A 44 1.92 -9.94 -13.61
N ILE A 45 1.26 -9.62 -12.48
CA ILE A 45 1.61 -8.46 -11.67
C ILE A 45 3.01 -8.65 -11.09
N GLN A 46 3.33 -9.85 -10.60
CA GLN A 46 4.64 -10.13 -10.01
C GLN A 46 5.76 -9.99 -11.03
N GLU A 47 5.57 -10.48 -12.25
CA GLU A 47 6.57 -10.34 -13.32
C GLU A 47 6.87 -8.87 -13.63
N ALA A 48 5.83 -8.03 -13.68
CA ALA A 48 6.01 -6.59 -13.90
C ALA A 48 6.78 -5.93 -12.72
N ILE A 49 6.50 -6.32 -11.48
CA ILE A 49 7.25 -5.84 -10.30
C ILE A 49 8.71 -6.30 -10.37
N ASP A 50 8.96 -7.54 -10.75
CA ASP A 50 10.30 -8.13 -10.84
C ASP A 50 11.17 -7.44 -11.90
N ILE A 51 10.56 -6.90 -12.95
CA ILE A 51 11.25 -6.12 -14.00
C ILE A 51 11.33 -4.62 -13.67
N ALA A 52 10.35 -4.06 -12.97
CA ALA A 52 10.30 -2.63 -12.65
C ALA A 52 11.57 -2.13 -11.95
N SER A 53 11.97 -0.90 -12.26
CA SER A 53 13.00 -0.16 -11.55
C SER A 53 12.38 0.66 -10.40
N PRO A 54 13.16 0.99 -9.34
CA PRO A 54 12.76 1.98 -8.35
C PRO A 54 12.17 3.25 -8.97
N GLY A 55 10.99 3.68 -8.50
CA GLY A 55 10.26 4.83 -9.01
C GLY A 55 9.27 4.53 -10.14
N ASP A 56 9.32 3.34 -10.75
CA ASP A 56 8.40 2.96 -11.83
C ASP A 56 6.95 2.80 -11.35
N VAL A 57 6.03 2.80 -12.33
CA VAL A 57 4.62 2.49 -12.13
C VAL A 57 4.29 1.13 -12.75
N VAL A 58 3.81 0.20 -11.93
CA VAL A 58 3.14 -1.01 -12.40
C VAL A 58 1.64 -0.72 -12.47
N LEU A 59 1.15 -0.48 -13.68
CA LEU A 59 -0.25 -0.13 -13.96
C LEU A 59 -1.04 -1.39 -14.31
N VAL A 60 -1.94 -1.81 -13.42
CA VAL A 60 -2.75 -3.01 -13.55
C VAL A 60 -4.15 -2.64 -14.02
N ARG A 61 -4.56 -3.15 -15.17
CA ARG A 61 -5.92 -2.92 -15.70
C ARG A 61 -6.93 -3.88 -15.12
N SER A 62 -8.21 -3.51 -15.23
CA SER A 62 -9.36 -4.38 -14.92
C SER A 62 -9.12 -5.83 -15.28
N GLY A 63 -9.42 -6.70 -14.32
CA GLY A 63 -9.27 -8.15 -14.44
C GLY A 63 -9.15 -8.82 -13.07
N THR A 64 -9.16 -10.15 -13.07
CA THR A 64 -8.93 -10.95 -11.85
C THR A 64 -7.58 -11.65 -11.91
N PHE A 65 -6.75 -11.40 -10.92
CA PHE A 65 -5.41 -11.97 -10.77
C PHE A 65 -5.39 -12.88 -9.54
N SER A 66 -5.24 -14.18 -9.77
CA SER A 66 -5.16 -15.16 -8.69
C SER A 66 -3.74 -15.24 -8.11
N GLY A 67 -3.65 -15.44 -6.81
CA GLY A 67 -2.40 -15.60 -6.07
C GLY A 67 -2.02 -14.37 -5.26
N ASN A 68 -0.76 -14.32 -4.84
CA ASN A 68 -0.21 -13.30 -3.96
C ASN A 68 0.78 -12.42 -4.72
N VAL A 69 0.86 -11.14 -4.36
CA VAL A 69 1.77 -10.15 -4.95
C VAL A 69 2.70 -9.63 -3.88
N ASN A 70 4.01 -9.63 -4.16
CA ASN A 70 5.02 -9.11 -3.26
C ASN A 70 5.70 -7.87 -3.88
N VAL A 71 5.44 -6.70 -3.29
CA VAL A 71 6.03 -5.42 -3.72
C VAL A 71 7.37 -5.26 -3.03
N THR A 72 8.45 -5.59 -3.74
CA THR A 72 9.83 -5.65 -3.23
C THR A 72 10.68 -4.44 -3.61
N LYS A 73 10.10 -3.45 -4.28
CA LYS A 73 10.78 -2.25 -4.78
C LYS A 73 9.94 -1.00 -4.50
N PRO A 74 10.56 0.20 -4.38
CA PRO A 74 9.84 1.46 -4.18
C PRO A 74 9.16 1.90 -5.48
N ILE A 75 8.06 1.23 -5.83
CA ILE A 75 7.28 1.47 -7.04
C ILE A 75 5.86 1.92 -6.69
N VAL A 76 5.12 2.39 -7.70
CA VAL A 76 3.67 2.56 -7.61
C VAL A 76 2.98 1.36 -8.23
N LEU A 77 2.33 0.53 -7.42
CA LEU A 77 1.37 -0.47 -7.88
C LEU A 77 -0.01 0.19 -7.95
N ARG A 78 -0.50 0.43 -9.16
CA ARG A 78 -1.75 1.20 -9.38
C ARG A 78 -2.75 0.43 -10.22
N GLY A 79 -4.00 0.39 -9.77
CA GLY A 79 -5.11 -0.10 -10.57
C GLY A 79 -5.70 0.96 -11.51
N GLU A 80 -6.15 0.50 -12.69
CA GLU A 80 -6.82 1.28 -13.73
C GLU A 80 -8.11 0.56 -14.15
N MET A 81 -9.26 1.21 -13.97
CA MET A 81 -10.50 0.75 -14.61
C MET A 81 -10.33 0.82 -16.14
N TRP A 82 -10.76 -0.23 -16.84
CA TRP A 82 -10.56 -0.35 -18.28
C TRP A 82 -11.85 -0.84 -18.95
N HIS A 83 -12.28 -0.14 -20.01
CA HIS A 83 -13.50 -0.43 -20.78
C HIS A 83 -14.79 -0.62 -19.95
N GLY A 84 -14.96 0.18 -18.90
CA GLY A 84 -16.14 0.10 -18.04
C GLY A 84 -16.12 -1.07 -17.05
N GLY A 85 -14.98 -1.77 -16.91
CA GLY A 85 -14.77 -2.75 -15.87
C GLY A 85 -14.45 -2.13 -14.50
N ASP A 86 -14.42 -2.98 -13.48
CA ASP A 86 -14.03 -2.63 -12.12
C ASP A 86 -12.51 -2.42 -11.98
N LEU A 87 -12.08 -1.89 -10.84
CA LEU A 87 -10.66 -1.93 -10.44
C LEU A 87 -10.12 -3.37 -10.47
N PRO A 88 -8.82 -3.59 -10.79
CA PRO A 88 -8.23 -4.92 -10.79
C PRO A 88 -8.38 -5.60 -9.43
N LEU A 89 -8.78 -6.87 -9.47
CA LEU A 89 -8.97 -7.71 -8.30
C LEU A 89 -7.79 -8.68 -8.15
N ILE A 90 -7.12 -8.66 -7.00
CA ILE A 90 -6.24 -9.74 -6.57
C ILE A 90 -7.01 -10.67 -5.63
N ASN A 91 -7.01 -11.96 -5.93
CA ASN A 91 -7.67 -13.00 -5.14
C ASN A 91 -6.62 -13.98 -4.60
N ALA A 92 -6.40 -13.97 -3.29
CA ALA A 92 -5.39 -14.81 -2.63
C ALA A 92 -5.85 -16.27 -2.39
N GLN A 93 -7.06 -16.64 -2.80
CA GLN A 93 -7.55 -18.01 -2.81
C GLN A 93 -7.55 -18.71 -1.44
N GLY A 94 -7.71 -17.94 -0.36
CA GLY A 94 -7.73 -18.42 1.02
C GLY A 94 -6.33 -18.71 1.59
N ASN A 95 -5.26 -18.20 0.95
CA ASN A 95 -3.89 -18.47 1.38
C ASN A 95 -3.02 -17.20 1.36
N GLY A 96 -2.47 -16.82 2.52
CA GLY A 96 -1.59 -15.67 2.64
C GLY A 96 -2.28 -14.33 2.38
N SER A 97 -1.46 -13.27 2.29
CA SER A 97 -1.94 -11.91 1.97
C SER A 97 -2.06 -11.69 0.46
N CYS A 98 -3.04 -10.89 0.01
CA CYS A 98 -3.16 -10.60 -1.43
C CYS A 98 -1.98 -9.76 -1.92
N ILE A 99 -1.66 -8.69 -1.18
CA ILE A 99 -0.49 -7.84 -1.43
C ILE A 99 0.35 -7.79 -0.15
N THR A 100 1.64 -8.10 -0.26
CA THR A 100 2.63 -7.82 0.79
C THR A 100 3.57 -6.72 0.30
N VAL A 101 3.70 -5.64 1.07
CA VAL A 101 4.59 -4.51 0.80
C VAL A 101 5.86 -4.66 1.64
N ASN A 102 6.97 -4.92 0.95
CA ASN A 102 8.30 -5.22 1.50
C ASN A 102 9.37 -4.21 1.05
N ALA A 103 8.97 -3.04 0.56
CA ALA A 103 9.88 -1.96 0.21
C ALA A 103 9.40 -0.62 0.73
N ASP A 104 10.32 0.10 1.36
CA ASP A 104 10.07 1.46 1.82
C ASP A 104 9.70 2.36 0.63
N GLY A 105 8.78 3.30 0.84
CA GLY A 105 8.38 4.26 -0.21
C GLY A 105 7.45 3.68 -1.29
N ALA A 106 7.04 2.42 -1.18
CA ALA A 106 6.09 1.83 -2.12
C ALA A 106 4.69 2.43 -1.99
N VAL A 107 3.96 2.46 -3.11
CA VAL A 107 2.58 2.94 -3.18
C VAL A 107 1.68 1.83 -3.70
N VAL A 108 0.57 1.58 -3.00
CA VAL A 108 -0.52 0.71 -3.46
C VAL A 108 -1.77 1.57 -3.62
N ASP A 109 -2.22 1.73 -4.87
CA ASP A 109 -3.27 2.66 -5.26
C ASP A 109 -4.34 1.97 -6.09
N LYS A 110 -5.62 2.15 -5.75
CA LYS A 110 -6.76 1.69 -6.58
C LYS A 110 -6.79 0.18 -6.88
N MET A 111 -6.43 -0.66 -5.92
CA MET A 111 -6.53 -2.11 -6.05
C MET A 111 -7.76 -2.66 -5.31
N ARG A 112 -8.36 -3.74 -5.83
CA ARG A 112 -9.28 -4.60 -5.06
C ARG A 112 -8.51 -5.83 -4.57
N VAL A 113 -8.71 -6.21 -3.31
CA VAL A 113 -8.08 -7.40 -2.72
C VAL A 113 -9.10 -8.22 -1.93
N THR A 114 -9.10 -9.53 -2.11
CA THR A 114 -10.08 -10.44 -1.49
C THR A 114 -9.53 -11.82 -1.21
N ASN A 115 -10.21 -12.54 -0.30
CA ASN A 115 -9.99 -13.95 -0.04
C ASN A 115 -8.54 -14.25 0.37
N SER A 116 -7.98 -13.41 1.25
CA SER A 116 -6.76 -13.76 2.00
C SER A 116 -6.94 -15.05 2.79
N GLY A 117 -5.84 -15.61 3.27
CA GLY A 117 -5.89 -16.59 4.36
C GLY A 117 -6.46 -16.02 5.66
N ASN A 118 -6.55 -16.87 6.66
CA ASN A 118 -7.13 -16.58 7.98
C ASN A 118 -6.11 -16.73 9.13
N LEU A 119 -4.81 -16.86 8.82
CA LEU A 119 -3.77 -16.92 9.83
C LEU A 119 -3.46 -15.52 10.36
N SER A 120 -2.84 -15.45 11.53
CA SER A 120 -2.35 -14.19 12.09
C SER A 120 -1.33 -13.56 11.13
N GLY A 121 -1.63 -12.34 10.68
CA GLY A 121 -0.82 -11.61 9.70
C GLY A 121 -1.30 -11.73 8.25
N ASP A 122 -2.24 -12.63 7.93
CA ASP A 122 -2.87 -12.65 6.61
C ASP A 122 -3.80 -11.44 6.44
N ALA A 123 -3.74 -10.81 5.28
CA ALA A 123 -4.55 -9.64 5.00
C ALA A 123 -4.87 -9.44 3.50
N GLY A 124 -5.82 -8.56 3.23
CA GLY A 124 -5.95 -7.97 1.90
C GLY A 124 -4.66 -7.26 1.49
N ILE A 125 -4.17 -6.35 2.34
CA ILE A 125 -2.89 -5.65 2.15
C ILE A 125 -2.08 -5.73 3.46
N GLN A 126 -0.90 -6.32 3.40
CA GLN A 126 0.07 -6.35 4.50
C GLN A 126 1.24 -5.43 4.19
N VAL A 127 1.59 -4.55 5.13
CA VAL A 127 2.69 -3.60 5.00
C VAL A 127 3.73 -3.87 6.09
N GLN A 128 4.95 -4.17 5.67
CA GLN A 128 6.10 -4.49 6.54
C GLN A 128 7.26 -3.51 6.30
N SER A 129 6.95 -2.31 5.81
CA SER A 129 7.92 -1.32 5.35
C SER A 129 7.46 0.10 5.66
N ASN A 130 8.39 1.04 5.60
CA ASN A 130 8.21 2.42 6.04
C ASN A 130 7.88 3.36 4.87
N ASN A 131 7.40 4.56 5.17
CA ASN A 131 7.17 5.62 4.18
C ASN A 131 6.24 5.21 3.02
N CYS A 132 5.38 4.21 3.24
CA CYS A 132 4.50 3.67 2.21
C CYS A 132 3.19 4.45 2.12
N THR A 133 2.57 4.47 0.94
CA THR A 133 1.23 5.04 0.76
C THR A 133 0.25 3.97 0.31
N ILE A 134 -0.78 3.71 1.10
CA ILE A 134 -1.86 2.76 0.79
C ILE A 134 -3.13 3.58 0.60
N THR A 135 -3.57 3.74 -0.64
CA THR A 135 -4.65 4.68 -0.94
C THR A 135 -5.68 4.19 -1.94
N SER A 136 -6.94 4.60 -1.75
CA SER A 136 -8.03 4.33 -2.70
C SER A 136 -8.25 2.84 -3.00
N ASN A 137 -7.83 1.96 -2.10
CA ASN A 137 -7.98 0.51 -2.27
C ASN A 137 -9.31 0.03 -1.68
N ILE A 138 -9.76 -1.11 -2.18
CA ILE A 138 -10.94 -1.82 -1.65
C ILE A 138 -10.45 -3.17 -1.11
N ALA A 139 -10.33 -3.27 0.21
CA ALA A 139 -9.96 -4.51 0.90
C ALA A 139 -11.22 -5.15 1.48
N SER A 140 -11.69 -6.22 0.83
CA SER A 140 -12.96 -6.83 1.22
C SER A 140 -13.02 -8.34 1.12
N GLY A 141 -13.68 -8.99 2.08
CA GLY A 141 -13.86 -10.45 2.07
C GLY A 141 -12.56 -11.20 2.37
N ASN A 142 -11.70 -10.64 3.23
CA ASN A 142 -10.44 -11.26 3.62
C ASN A 142 -10.63 -12.04 4.93
N GLY A 143 -10.09 -13.26 4.99
CA GLY A 143 -10.19 -14.12 6.18
C GLY A 143 -9.41 -13.58 7.39
N GLY A 144 -8.44 -12.71 7.16
CA GLY A 144 -7.70 -11.98 8.18
C GLY A 144 -8.07 -10.50 8.20
N SER A 145 -7.06 -9.63 8.26
CA SER A 145 -7.29 -8.17 8.24
C SER A 145 -7.59 -7.66 6.83
N GLY A 146 -8.33 -6.56 6.71
CA GLY A 146 -8.42 -5.85 5.44
C GLY A 146 -7.07 -5.24 5.06
N ILE A 147 -6.52 -4.43 5.97
CA ILE A 147 -5.17 -3.85 5.87
C ILE A 147 -4.45 -4.05 7.21
N ILE A 148 -3.20 -4.53 7.18
CA ILE A 148 -2.35 -4.65 8.37
C ILE A 148 -1.00 -3.97 8.15
N LEU A 149 -0.54 -3.20 9.15
CA LEU A 149 0.85 -2.73 9.26
C LEU A 149 1.55 -3.50 10.37
N VAL A 150 2.73 -4.03 10.07
CA VAL A 150 3.56 -4.81 11.01
C VAL A 150 4.92 -4.14 11.12
N GLY A 151 5.18 -3.46 12.23
CA GLY A 151 6.46 -2.76 12.44
C GLY A 151 6.68 -1.54 11.53
N ALA A 152 5.65 -1.06 10.85
CA ALA A 152 5.77 -0.01 9.83
C ALA A 152 5.72 1.39 10.43
N ARG A 153 6.45 2.34 9.82
CA ARG A 153 6.49 3.74 10.24
C ARG A 153 6.33 4.72 9.10
N ASN A 154 5.83 5.92 9.41
CA ASN A 154 5.67 7.02 8.47
C ASN A 154 4.83 6.67 7.23
N CYS A 155 3.93 5.69 7.34
CA CYS A 155 3.04 5.31 6.25
C CYS A 155 1.76 6.14 6.28
N THR A 156 1.14 6.33 5.11
CA THR A 156 -0.16 6.97 4.97
C THR A 156 -1.19 5.99 4.44
N LEU A 157 -2.28 5.80 5.19
CA LEU A 157 -3.45 5.01 4.79
C LEU A 157 -4.62 5.96 4.59
N ARG A 158 -5.04 6.17 3.33
CA ARG A 158 -6.12 7.13 3.05
C ARG A 158 -7.07 6.75 1.94
N GLY A 159 -8.35 7.05 2.10
CA GLY A 159 -9.35 6.82 1.05
C GLY A 159 -9.63 5.34 0.81
N ASN A 160 -9.25 4.44 1.71
CA ASN A 160 -9.48 3.01 1.52
C ASN A 160 -10.88 2.62 2.00
N THR A 161 -11.49 1.67 1.30
CA THR A 161 -12.75 1.03 1.70
C THR A 161 -12.43 -0.35 2.22
N VAL A 162 -12.69 -0.60 3.51
CA VAL A 162 -12.24 -1.80 4.22
C VAL A 162 -13.45 -2.48 4.86
N SER A 163 -13.89 -3.61 4.29
CA SER A 163 -15.16 -4.21 4.69
C SER A 163 -15.25 -5.72 4.61
N ASN A 164 -16.11 -6.34 5.43
CA ASN A 164 -16.31 -7.79 5.42
C ASN A 164 -14.99 -8.56 5.61
N ASN A 165 -14.11 -8.07 6.49
CA ASN A 165 -12.90 -8.75 6.92
C ASN A 165 -13.04 -9.16 8.39
N THR A 166 -12.12 -9.95 8.92
CA THR A 166 -12.10 -10.25 10.36
C THR A 166 -11.81 -8.99 11.16
N VAL A 167 -10.73 -8.28 10.80
CA VAL A 167 -10.38 -6.94 11.33
C VAL A 167 -10.29 -5.97 10.15
N GLY A 168 -10.75 -4.73 10.30
CA GLY A 168 -10.63 -3.73 9.24
C GLY A 168 -9.18 -3.29 9.01
N ILE A 169 -8.72 -2.29 9.78
CA ILE A 169 -7.33 -1.81 9.77
C ILE A 169 -6.65 -2.19 11.09
N LEU A 170 -5.55 -2.93 11.01
CA LEU A 170 -4.76 -3.38 12.17
C LEU A 170 -3.34 -2.78 12.11
N LEU A 171 -2.97 -1.98 13.11
CA LEU A 171 -1.61 -1.49 13.30
C LEU A 171 -0.98 -2.25 14.46
N THR A 172 0.06 -3.05 14.20
CA THR A 172 0.82 -3.74 15.25
C THR A 172 2.29 -3.37 15.24
N ASN A 173 2.82 -3.04 16.41
CA ASN A 173 4.17 -2.54 16.64
C ASN A 173 4.56 -1.40 15.68
N SER A 174 3.58 -0.61 15.25
CA SER A 174 3.72 0.40 14.19
C SER A 174 3.51 1.80 14.77
N ALA A 175 4.24 2.80 14.29
CA ALA A 175 4.21 4.14 14.86
C ALA A 175 4.39 5.22 13.79
N ASP A 176 3.99 6.45 14.09
CA ASP A 176 4.14 7.61 13.22
C ASP A 176 3.39 7.46 11.88
N ASN A 177 2.35 6.62 11.83
CA ASN A 177 1.52 6.46 10.65
C ASN A 177 0.31 7.40 10.68
N LEU A 178 -0.18 7.78 9.50
CA LEU A 178 -1.32 8.66 9.30
C LEU A 178 -2.47 7.89 8.63
N VAL A 179 -3.59 7.73 9.33
CA VAL A 179 -4.75 6.93 8.90
C VAL A 179 -5.99 7.82 8.88
N PHE A 180 -6.48 8.20 7.71
CA PHE A 180 -7.61 9.13 7.61
C PHE A 180 -8.43 8.91 6.35
N ASN A 181 -9.68 9.37 6.34
CA ASN A 181 -10.61 9.24 5.24
C ASN A 181 -10.78 7.79 4.77
N ASN A 182 -10.72 6.82 5.67
CA ASN A 182 -11.01 5.43 5.36
C ASN A 182 -12.45 5.09 5.77
N ARG A 183 -13.09 4.20 5.02
CA ARG A 183 -14.44 3.70 5.31
C ARG A 183 -14.34 2.26 5.78
N LEU A 184 -14.48 2.04 7.08
CA LEU A 184 -14.40 0.74 7.73
C LEU A 184 -15.82 0.29 8.12
N TYR A 185 -16.26 -0.85 7.58
CA TYR A 185 -17.60 -1.35 7.89
C TYR A 185 -17.77 -2.86 7.74
N ASN A 186 -18.67 -3.45 8.53
CA ASN A 186 -18.97 -4.88 8.48
C ASN A 186 -17.72 -5.76 8.70
N ASN A 187 -16.75 -5.31 9.49
CA ASN A 187 -15.64 -6.15 9.92
C ASN A 187 -16.07 -6.93 11.17
N THR A 188 -15.85 -8.25 11.21
CA THR A 188 -16.56 -9.12 12.16
C THR A 188 -16.09 -8.97 13.60
N ASP A 189 -14.80 -8.75 13.81
CA ASP A 189 -14.24 -8.60 15.16
C ASP A 189 -14.15 -7.12 15.54
N MET A 190 -13.55 -6.29 14.69
CA MET A 190 -13.48 -4.84 14.88
C MET A 190 -13.12 -4.09 13.59
N ASP A 191 -13.53 -2.83 13.52
CA ASP A 191 -13.17 -1.95 12.40
C ASP A 191 -11.68 -1.54 12.47
N ALA A 192 -11.16 -1.23 13.65
CA ALA A 192 -9.79 -0.75 13.81
C ALA A 192 -9.13 -1.29 15.10
N PHE A 193 -7.81 -1.45 15.06
CA PHE A 193 -6.96 -1.73 16.22
C PHE A 193 -5.57 -1.12 16.03
N ASP A 194 -4.99 -0.60 17.10
CA ASP A 194 -3.69 0.06 17.14
C ASP A 194 -3.04 -0.13 18.50
N ASP A 195 -1.92 -0.87 18.57
CA ASP A 195 -1.10 -1.03 19.78
C ASP A 195 0.07 -0.02 19.88
N GLY A 196 0.17 0.90 18.92
CA GLY A 196 1.26 1.85 18.79
C GLY A 196 0.85 3.30 19.05
N VAL A 197 1.61 4.22 18.42
CA VAL A 197 1.36 5.66 18.47
C VAL A 197 1.20 6.16 17.04
N ASN A 198 -0.05 6.33 16.60
CA ASN A 198 -0.40 6.71 15.24
C ASN A 198 -1.48 7.80 15.25
N LEU A 199 -1.59 8.52 14.15
CA LEU A 199 -2.62 9.56 13.95
C LEU A 199 -3.76 8.97 13.14
N TRP A 200 -4.98 9.05 13.68
CA TRP A 200 -6.19 8.54 13.03
C TRP A 200 -7.06 9.64 12.38
N ASN A 201 -6.49 10.82 12.19
CA ASN A 201 -7.02 11.90 11.36
C ASN A 201 -5.86 12.79 10.86
N ASP A 202 -6.14 13.62 9.87
CA ASP A 202 -5.17 14.59 9.31
C ASP A 202 -5.29 16.01 9.90
N GLY A 203 -6.03 16.15 11.01
CA GLY A 203 -6.39 17.44 11.60
C GLY A 203 -7.56 18.14 10.91
N ALA A 204 -8.11 17.58 9.83
CA ALA A 204 -9.33 18.07 9.17
C ALA A 204 -10.43 17.00 9.12
N ILE A 205 -10.08 15.74 8.86
CA ILE A 205 -11.00 14.61 8.77
C ILE A 205 -10.36 13.33 9.33
N GLY A 206 -11.17 12.50 9.98
CA GLY A 206 -10.84 11.17 10.46
C GLY A 206 -11.39 10.08 9.55
N ASN A 207 -11.86 8.99 10.13
CA ASN A 207 -12.35 7.80 9.43
C ASN A 207 -13.81 7.50 9.80
N HIS A 208 -14.45 6.68 8.97
CA HIS A 208 -15.78 6.15 9.27
C HIS A 208 -15.69 4.73 9.82
N TYR A 209 -16.43 4.44 10.88
CA TYR A 209 -16.48 3.14 11.56
C TYR A 209 -17.93 2.67 11.69
N SER A 210 -18.27 1.47 11.20
CA SER A 210 -19.62 0.91 11.35
C SER A 210 -20.03 0.62 12.79
N SER A 211 -19.05 0.42 13.66
CA SER A 211 -19.24 0.26 15.11
C SER A 211 -19.56 1.57 15.84
N PHE A 212 -19.44 2.72 15.17
CA PHE A 212 -19.65 4.03 15.77
C PHE A 212 -20.99 4.64 15.33
N ASN A 213 -21.99 4.53 16.20
CA ASN A 213 -23.28 5.19 16.01
C ASN A 213 -23.15 6.68 16.30
N CYS A 214 -23.38 7.49 15.28
CA CYS A 214 -23.01 8.88 15.25
C CYS A 214 -24.04 9.66 14.41
N THR A 215 -24.28 10.93 14.71
CA THR A 215 -25.18 11.81 13.95
C THR A 215 -24.43 13.06 13.52
N ASP A 216 -24.60 13.43 12.26
CA ASP A 216 -24.14 14.68 11.69
C ASP A 216 -25.25 15.74 11.87
N LEU A 217 -25.01 16.78 12.66
CA LEU A 217 -26.00 17.81 13.00
C LEU A 217 -25.88 19.02 12.06
N ASN A 218 -24.71 19.23 11.46
CA ASN A 218 -24.37 20.39 10.67
C ASN A 218 -24.22 20.08 9.16
N ASN A 219 -24.29 18.78 8.78
CA ASN A 219 -24.16 18.21 7.44
C ASN A 219 -22.78 18.40 6.78
N ASP A 220 -21.69 18.44 7.55
CA ASP A 220 -20.31 18.53 7.04
C ASP A 220 -19.62 17.16 6.90
N THR A 221 -20.34 16.06 7.10
CA THR A 221 -19.88 14.65 7.09
C THR A 221 -19.05 14.22 8.30
N ILE A 222 -18.85 15.11 9.28
CA ILE A 222 -18.14 14.84 10.52
C ILE A 222 -19.14 14.55 11.65
N CYS A 223 -18.74 13.67 12.57
CA CYS A 223 -19.57 13.29 13.70
C CYS A 223 -19.80 14.43 14.69
N ASP A 224 -21.07 14.76 14.94
CA ASP A 224 -21.45 15.97 15.68
C ASP A 224 -22.13 15.71 17.04
N VAL A 225 -22.39 14.46 17.46
CA VAL A 225 -23.16 14.19 18.69
C VAL A 225 -22.32 14.47 19.94
N ILE A 226 -22.29 15.77 20.20
CA ILE A 226 -21.75 16.58 21.28
C ILE A 226 -20.21 16.61 21.31
N VAL A 227 -19.67 17.84 21.36
CA VAL A 227 -18.28 18.19 21.67
C VAL A 227 -17.58 17.06 22.44
N ASN A 228 -16.51 16.51 21.85
CA ASN A 228 -15.76 15.32 22.26
C ASN A 228 -16.27 13.95 21.75
N ALA A 229 -16.92 13.88 20.58
CA ALA A 229 -17.16 12.62 19.88
C ALA A 229 -15.83 12.04 19.37
N VAL A 230 -15.15 11.29 20.24
CA VAL A 230 -13.87 10.64 19.96
C VAL A 230 -14.11 9.14 19.78
N PHE A 231 -13.60 8.58 18.70
CA PHE A 231 -13.49 7.14 18.53
C PHE A 231 -12.16 6.66 19.12
N ALA A 232 -12.22 6.00 20.27
CA ALA A 232 -11.03 5.37 20.85
C ALA A 232 -10.64 4.14 20.03
N ILE A 233 -9.38 4.07 19.58
CA ILE A 233 -8.87 2.93 18.84
C ILE A 233 -8.42 1.86 19.84
N PRO A 234 -9.00 0.65 19.82
CA PRO A 234 -8.59 -0.43 20.71
C PRO A 234 -7.10 -0.80 20.54
N GLY A 235 -6.44 -1.19 21.63
CA GLY A 235 -5.06 -1.70 21.63
C GLY A 235 -4.03 -0.76 22.29
N GLY A 236 -4.29 0.55 22.28
CA GLY A 236 -3.35 1.57 22.72
C GLY A 236 -4.04 2.86 23.17
N GLY A 237 -3.32 3.98 23.05
CA GLY A 237 -3.81 5.32 23.42
C GLY A 237 -4.30 6.16 22.23
N SER A 238 -4.23 5.63 21.01
CA SER A 238 -4.63 6.33 19.79
C SER A 238 -6.14 6.59 19.76
N ILE A 239 -6.51 7.74 19.24
CA ILE A 239 -7.90 8.15 19.08
C ILE A 239 -8.10 8.78 17.70
N ASP A 240 -9.32 8.68 17.19
CA ASP A 240 -9.82 9.53 16.11
C ASP A 240 -10.83 10.53 16.71
N ASP A 241 -10.44 11.80 16.81
CA ASP A 241 -11.29 12.89 17.31
C ASP A 241 -12.01 13.66 16.18
N LEU A 242 -11.92 13.19 14.94
CA LEU A 242 -12.64 13.72 13.78
C LEU A 242 -13.38 12.60 12.98
N PRO A 243 -14.08 11.65 13.64
CA PRO A 243 -14.70 10.52 12.94
C PRO A 243 -15.81 10.98 11.99
N LEU A 244 -15.99 10.26 10.88
CA LEU A 244 -16.94 10.57 9.81
C LEU A 244 -18.27 9.84 9.98
N VAL A 245 -19.37 10.46 9.52
CA VAL A 245 -20.75 9.92 9.45
C VAL A 245 -21.06 9.71 7.97
N VAL A 246 -21.31 8.49 7.49
CA VAL A 246 -21.65 8.27 6.07
C VAL A 246 -23.07 8.68 5.71
#